data_AF-A0A944BSQ1-F1
#
_entry.id   AF-A0A944BSQ1-F1
#
_cell.length_a   1.000
_cell.length_b   1.000
_cell.length_c   1.000
_cell.angle_alpha   90.00
_cell.angle_beta   90.00
_cell.angle_gamma   90.00
#
_symmetry.space_group_name_H-M   'P 1'
#
loop_
_entity.id
_entity.type
_entity.pdbx_description
1 polymer ?
#
loop_
_entity_poly.entity_id
_entity_poly.type
_entity_poly.pdbx_seq_one_letter_code
_entity_poly.pdbx_strand_id
1 'polypeptide(L)'
;FPSRKTIYEAYGESAFFLYELFADTAFLKNPIFLDAIADQKADLVKAEFKQGGEDAYFYLTFFTEEPEALVEFMGKFLARINNHVDKKRFDQLKEEYLASVFEKLGSPVSALEAFATSFPNHIAYTSLAAHASRVSFSAIKHFLGDFREFRRACCFAKKR
;
A
#
# COMPACT_ATOMS: atom_id res chain seq x y z
N PHE A 1 -12.26 0.21 0.87
CA PHE A 1 -11.96 0.62 -0.53
C PHE A 1 -13.26 0.58 -1.32
N PRO A 2 -13.34 1.21 -2.50
CA PRO A 2 -14.35 0.89 -3.51
C PRO A 2 -14.35 -0.61 -3.81
N SER A 3 -15.43 -1.12 -4.39
CA SER A 3 -15.50 -2.51 -4.81
C SER A 3 -14.31 -2.87 -5.71
N ARG A 4 -13.80 -4.08 -5.60
CA ARG A 4 -12.68 -4.57 -6.42
C ARG A 4 -12.92 -4.39 -7.92
N LYS A 5 -14.18 -4.55 -8.36
CA LYS A 5 -14.61 -4.32 -9.75
C LYS A 5 -14.33 -2.89 -10.21
N THR A 6 -14.74 -1.89 -9.43
CA THR A 6 -14.52 -0.47 -9.76
C THR A 6 -13.03 -0.13 -9.90
N ILE A 7 -12.19 -0.73 -9.06
CA ILE A 7 -10.74 -0.47 -9.10
C ILE A 7 -10.10 -1.21 -10.27
N TYR A 8 -10.55 -2.42 -10.57
CA TYR A 8 -10.12 -3.16 -11.75
C TYR A 8 -10.54 -2.46 -13.05
N GLU A 9 -11.74 -1.87 -13.12
CA GLU A 9 -12.18 -1.07 -14.27
C GLU A 9 -11.31 0.17 -14.49
N ALA A 10 -10.85 0.82 -13.41
CA ALA A 10 -10.02 2.01 -13.49
C ALA A 10 -8.53 1.72 -13.77
N TYR A 11 -7.97 0.63 -13.22
CA TYR A 11 -6.52 0.38 -13.22
C TYR A 11 -6.11 -0.96 -13.88
N GLY A 12 -7.07 -1.81 -14.26
CA GLY A 12 -6.83 -3.14 -14.81
C GLY A 12 -5.99 -4.02 -13.89
N GLU A 13 -5.15 -4.85 -14.49
CA GLU A 13 -4.20 -5.72 -13.77
C GLU A 13 -3.14 -4.93 -12.95
N SER A 14 -2.92 -3.65 -13.27
CA SER A 14 -1.99 -2.80 -12.52
C SER A 14 -2.48 -2.47 -11.11
N ALA A 15 -3.78 -2.63 -10.83
CA ALA A 15 -4.36 -2.41 -9.51
C ALA A 15 -3.66 -3.19 -8.41
N PHE A 16 -3.25 -4.43 -8.70
CA PHE A 16 -2.64 -5.33 -7.73
C PHE A 16 -1.24 -4.88 -7.33
N PHE A 17 -0.44 -4.51 -8.33
CA PHE A 17 0.85 -3.88 -8.08
C PHE A 17 0.70 -2.58 -7.27
N LEU A 18 -0.28 -1.74 -7.62
CA LEU A 18 -0.53 -0.50 -6.89
C LEU A 18 -0.87 -0.76 -5.42
N TYR A 19 -1.65 -1.79 -5.09
CA TYR A 19 -1.92 -2.15 -3.70
C TYR A 19 -0.70 -2.64 -2.94
N GLU A 20 0.13 -3.48 -3.57
CA GLU A 20 1.32 -4.02 -2.93
C GLU A 20 2.36 -2.92 -2.68
N LEU A 21 2.51 -1.98 -3.61
CA LEU A 21 3.45 -0.87 -3.46
C LEU A 21 2.89 0.29 -2.61
N PHE A 22 1.58 0.37 -2.44
CA PHE A 22 0.93 1.47 -1.72
C PHE A 22 1.44 1.57 -0.28
N ALA A 23 1.58 0.45 0.42
CA ALA A 23 2.05 0.44 1.80
C ALA A 23 3.45 1.07 1.94
N ASP A 24 4.39 0.64 1.10
CA ASP A 24 5.76 1.14 1.08
C ASP A 24 5.81 2.61 0.66
N THR A 25 5.06 2.96 -0.38
CA THR A 25 5.07 4.31 -0.97
C THR A 25 4.45 5.35 -0.04
N ALA A 26 3.36 5.00 0.64
CA ALA A 26 2.60 5.92 1.48
C ALA A 26 3.08 5.94 2.93
N PHE A 27 3.53 4.81 3.48
CA PHE A 27 3.71 4.64 4.93
C PHE A 27 5.06 4.00 5.30
N LEU A 28 5.27 2.73 4.96
CA LEU A 28 6.35 1.91 5.53
C LEU A 28 7.76 2.39 5.16
N LYS A 29 7.92 2.96 3.96
CA LYS A 29 9.20 3.44 3.43
C LYS A 29 9.17 4.90 3.03
N ASN A 30 8.16 5.64 3.51
CA ASN A 30 7.97 7.06 3.24
C ASN A 30 8.59 7.90 4.38
N PRO A 31 9.73 8.58 4.14
CA PRO A 31 10.40 9.33 5.21
C PRO A 31 9.53 10.47 5.75
N ILE A 32 8.77 11.16 4.90
CA ILE A 32 7.88 12.26 5.33
C ILE A 32 6.83 11.75 6.32
N PHE A 33 6.30 10.55 6.09
CA PHE A 33 5.34 9.92 6.99
C PHE A 33 6.00 9.47 8.29
N LEU A 34 7.13 8.77 8.19
CA LEU A 34 7.83 8.20 9.34
C LEU A 34 8.32 9.29 10.30
N ASP A 35 8.90 10.36 9.78
CA ASP A 35 9.35 11.52 10.58
C ASP A 35 8.15 12.19 11.25
N ALA A 36 7.05 12.41 10.51
CA ALA A 36 5.87 13.06 11.05
C ALA A 36 5.15 12.22 12.11
N ILE A 37 5.19 10.89 12.02
CA ILE A 37 4.64 9.99 13.03
C ILE A 37 5.51 9.97 14.29
N ALA A 38 6.84 9.99 14.15
CA ALA A 38 7.75 10.14 15.27
C ALA A 38 7.48 11.47 16.02
N ASP A 39 7.22 12.56 15.30
CA ASP A 39 6.82 13.85 15.89
C ASP A 39 5.49 13.78 16.67
N GLN A 40 4.57 12.87 16.28
CA GLN A 40 3.34 12.58 17.03
C GLN A 40 3.54 11.63 18.22
N LYS A 41 4.79 11.24 18.54
CA LYS A 41 5.10 10.22 19.55
C LYS A 41 4.29 8.93 19.35
N ALA A 42 4.12 8.55 18.09
CA ALA A 42 3.44 7.33 17.70
C ALA A 42 4.39 6.42 16.94
N ASP A 43 4.15 5.12 17.01
CA ASP A 43 4.91 4.12 16.28
C ASP A 43 3.99 3.35 15.34
N LEU A 44 4.32 3.30 14.05
CA LEU A 44 3.63 2.42 13.11
C LEU A 44 4.05 0.97 13.38
N VAL A 45 3.12 0.15 13.87
CA VAL A 45 3.34 -1.27 14.16
C VAL A 45 3.10 -2.11 12.91
N LYS A 46 2.06 -1.77 12.13
CA LYS A 46 1.63 -2.59 11.00
C LYS A 46 0.94 -1.74 9.95
N ALA A 47 1.28 -1.97 8.68
CA ALA A 47 0.53 -1.49 7.53
C ALA A 47 0.24 -2.70 6.62
N GLU A 48 -1.01 -3.09 6.49
CA GLU A 48 -1.37 -4.27 5.70
C GLU A 48 -2.61 -4.04 4.84
N PHE A 49 -2.53 -4.53 3.61
CA PHE A 49 -3.70 -4.66 2.74
C PHE A 49 -4.38 -6.00 3.00
N LYS A 50 -5.69 -5.96 3.27
CA LYS A 50 -6.54 -7.14 3.45
C LYS A 50 -7.60 -7.15 2.37
N GLN A 51 -7.76 -8.32 1.76
CA GLN A 51 -8.81 -8.59 0.78
C GLN A 51 -9.73 -9.66 1.36
N GLY A 52 -11.05 -9.43 1.32
CA GLY A 52 -12.07 -10.37 1.78
C GLY A 52 -13.23 -10.37 0.79
N GLY A 53 -13.22 -11.30 -0.17
CA GLY A 53 -14.25 -11.38 -1.20
C GLY A 53 -14.31 -10.11 -2.07
N GLU A 54 -15.44 -9.40 -2.03
CA GLU A 54 -15.64 -8.14 -2.76
C GLU A 54 -15.01 -6.92 -2.06
N ASP A 55 -14.74 -7.03 -0.76
CA ASP A 55 -14.24 -5.94 0.06
C ASP A 55 -12.71 -5.95 0.18
N ALA A 56 -12.14 -4.75 0.20
CA ALA A 56 -10.73 -4.55 0.49
C ALA A 56 -10.55 -3.43 1.51
N TYR A 57 -9.59 -3.64 2.42
CA TYR A 57 -9.26 -2.74 3.52
C TYR A 57 -7.75 -2.58 3.63
N PHE A 58 -7.32 -1.39 4.05
CA PHE A 58 -5.93 -1.13 4.38
C PHE A 58 -5.88 -0.77 5.85
N TYR A 59 -5.22 -1.61 6.63
CA TYR A 59 -5.13 -1.50 8.06
C TYR A 59 -3.80 -0.88 8.45
N LEU A 60 -3.87 0.21 9.20
CA LEU A 60 -2.75 0.81 9.88
C LEU A 60 -2.93 0.61 11.38
N THR A 61 -1.92 0.04 12.03
CA THR A 61 -1.90 -0.19 13.48
C THR A 61 -0.77 0.61 14.09
N PHE A 62 -1.08 1.34 15.17
CA PHE A 62 -0.13 2.22 15.84
C PHE A 62 -0.06 1.94 17.33
N PHE A 63 1.10 2.19 17.93
CA PHE A 63 1.21 2.50 19.35
C PHE A 63 1.27 4.01 19.51
N THR A 64 0.48 4.55 20.44
CA THR A 64 0.48 5.98 20.78
C THR A 64 -0.12 6.18 22.15
N GLU A 65 0.30 7.23 22.85
CA GLU A 65 -0.31 7.72 24.08
C GLU A 65 -1.40 8.78 23.81
N GLU A 66 -1.43 9.34 22.59
CA GLU A 66 -2.30 10.45 22.18
C GLU A 66 -3.16 10.06 20.96
N PRO A 67 -4.12 9.12 21.12
CA PRO A 67 -4.88 8.55 20.02
C PRO A 67 -5.69 9.57 19.22
N GLU A 68 -6.27 10.58 19.87
CA GLU A 68 -7.05 11.63 19.21
C GLU A 68 -6.17 12.53 18.32
N ALA A 69 -4.99 12.92 18.82
CA ALA A 69 -4.02 13.71 18.06
C ALA A 69 -3.53 12.94 16.83
N LEU A 70 -3.26 11.65 16.98
CA LEU A 70 -2.87 10.78 15.86
C LEU A 70 -3.99 10.68 14.82
N VAL A 71 -5.26 10.58 15.23
CA VAL A 71 -6.39 10.54 14.28
C VAL A 71 -6.51 11.85 13.50
N GLU A 72 -6.36 13.00 14.17
CA GLU A 72 -6.36 14.30 13.50
C GLU A 72 -5.20 14.43 12.51
N PHE A 73 -3.99 14.04 12.92
CA PHE A 73 -2.81 13.98 12.06
C PHE A 73 -3.05 13.11 10.83
N MET A 74 -3.51 11.87 11.03
CA MET A 74 -3.79 10.93 9.93
C MET A 74 -4.85 11.49 8.99
N GLY A 75 -5.87 12.17 9.51
CA GLY A 75 -6.87 12.87 8.72
C GLY A 75 -6.25 13.89 7.75
N LYS A 76 -5.35 14.74 8.27
CA LYS A 76 -4.64 15.77 7.51
C LYS A 76 -3.62 15.18 6.52
N PHE A 77 -2.83 14.21 6.97
CA PHE A 77 -1.82 13.55 6.13
C PHE A 77 -2.47 12.85 4.94
N LEU A 78 -3.50 12.02 5.20
CA LEU A 78 -4.21 11.29 4.15
C LEU A 78 -4.95 12.23 3.18
N ALA A 79 -5.39 13.41 3.65
CA ALA A 79 -6.00 14.41 2.77
C ALA A 79 -5.02 15.03 1.77
N ARG A 80 -3.70 14.87 1.96
CA ARG A 80 -2.64 15.40 1.07
C ARG A 80 -1.61 14.33 0.70
N ILE A 81 -1.97 13.06 0.81
CA ILE A 81 -1.07 11.91 0.61
C ILE A 81 -0.34 11.94 -0.74
N ASN A 82 -1.02 12.40 -1.79
CA ASN A 82 -0.42 12.58 -3.11
C ASN A 82 0.76 13.57 -3.10
N ASN A 83 0.80 14.56 -2.22
CA ASN A 83 1.88 15.55 -2.10
C ASN A 83 3.07 15.03 -1.29
N HIS A 84 2.91 13.92 -0.57
CA HIS A 84 3.94 13.34 0.29
C HIS A 84 4.73 12.22 -0.39
N VAL A 85 4.61 12.10 -1.72
CA VAL A 85 5.32 11.08 -2.50
C VAL A 85 6.16 11.75 -3.59
N ASP A 86 7.44 11.40 -3.59
CA ASP A 86 8.43 11.83 -4.57
C ASP A 86 8.63 10.80 -5.69
N LYS A 87 8.91 11.29 -6.90
CA LYS A 87 9.08 10.45 -8.09
C LYS A 87 10.33 9.57 -7.99
N LYS A 88 11.47 10.14 -7.58
CA LYS A 88 12.72 9.39 -7.49
C LYS A 88 12.60 8.26 -6.49
N ARG A 89 11.97 8.53 -5.34
CA ARG A 89 11.70 7.48 -4.33
C ARG A 89 10.73 6.42 -4.84
N PHE A 90 9.66 6.80 -5.54
CA PHE A 90 8.75 5.84 -6.14
C PHE A 90 9.45 4.92 -7.15
N ASP A 91 10.26 5.49 -8.05
CA ASP A 91 10.99 4.70 -9.04
C ASP A 91 11.97 3.71 -8.36
N GLN A 92 12.65 4.12 -7.28
CA GLN A 92 13.48 3.23 -6.47
C GLN A 92 12.65 2.10 -5.82
N LEU A 93 11.51 2.40 -5.20
CA LEU A 93 10.65 1.38 -4.58
C LEU A 93 10.11 0.38 -5.61
N LYS A 94 9.81 0.86 -6.82
CA LYS A 94 9.41 0.00 -7.94
C LYS A 94 10.54 -0.94 -8.36
N GLU A 95 11.78 -0.47 -8.39
CA GLU A 95 12.96 -1.32 -8.66
C GLU A 95 13.17 -2.36 -7.54
N GLU A 96 13.08 -1.96 -6.27
CA GLU A 96 13.15 -2.88 -5.11
C GLU A 96 12.07 -3.97 -5.21
N TYR A 97 10.84 -3.57 -5.55
CA TYR A 97 9.74 -4.50 -5.75
C TYR A 97 10.03 -5.49 -6.89
N LEU A 98 10.46 -5.00 -8.05
CA LEU A 98 10.80 -5.85 -9.19
C LEU A 98 11.93 -6.84 -8.85
N ALA A 99 12.97 -6.39 -8.15
CA ALA A 99 14.04 -7.25 -7.66
C ALA A 99 13.51 -8.37 -6.77
N SER A 100 12.58 -8.05 -5.84
CA SER A 100 11.96 -9.05 -4.96
C SER A 100 11.10 -10.07 -5.72
N VAL A 101 10.44 -9.66 -6.79
CA VAL A 101 9.66 -10.57 -7.66
C VAL A 101 10.58 -11.54 -8.39
N PHE A 102 11.69 -11.04 -8.96
CA PHE A 102 12.67 -11.88 -9.63
C PHE A 102 13.41 -12.82 -8.67
N GLU A 103 13.73 -12.36 -7.46
CA GLU A 103 14.33 -13.21 -6.42
C GLU A 103 13.43 -14.40 -6.08
N LYS A 104 12.13 -14.17 -5.88
CA LYS A 104 11.15 -15.24 -5.63
C LYS A 104 11.05 -16.24 -6.77
N LEU A 105 11.22 -15.80 -8.01
CA LEU A 105 11.26 -16.68 -9.19
C LEU A 105 12.57 -17.47 -9.31
N GLY A 106 13.63 -17.09 -8.59
CA GLY A 106 14.94 -17.76 -8.61
C GLY A 106 14.98 -19.11 -7.89
N SER A 107 13.98 -19.42 -7.06
CA SER A 107 13.88 -20.69 -6.31
C SER A 107 12.55 -21.39 -6.61
N PRO A 108 12.55 -22.70 -6.93
CA PRO A 108 11.31 -23.45 -7.18
C PRO A 108 10.30 -23.40 -6.02
N VAL A 109 10.79 -23.40 -4.77
CA VAL A 109 9.94 -23.35 -3.57
C VAL A 109 9.27 -21.98 -3.46
N SER A 110 10.06 -20.92 -3.49
CA SER A 110 9.57 -19.53 -3.39
C SER A 110 8.67 -19.14 -4.56
N ALA A 111 8.95 -19.66 -5.76
CA ALA A 111 8.11 -19.47 -6.93
C ALA A 111 6.74 -20.13 -6.75
N LEU A 112 6.70 -21.36 -6.23
CA LEU A 112 5.45 -22.08 -5.98
C LEU A 112 4.58 -21.38 -4.92
N GLU A 113 5.21 -20.87 -3.85
CA GLU A 113 4.53 -20.04 -2.84
C GLU A 113 3.97 -18.75 -3.47
N ALA A 114 4.78 -18.05 -4.27
CA ALA A 114 4.34 -16.84 -4.95
C ALA A 114 3.15 -17.11 -5.90
N PHE A 115 3.21 -18.17 -6.70
CA PHE A 115 2.09 -18.59 -7.54
C PHE A 115 0.84 -18.92 -6.72
N ALA A 116 0.98 -19.65 -5.61
CA ALA A 116 -0.14 -19.98 -4.72
C ALA A 116 -0.79 -18.73 -4.12
N THR A 117 -0.01 -17.70 -3.78
CA THR A 117 -0.55 -16.43 -3.27
C THR A 117 -1.24 -15.56 -4.32
N SER A 118 -0.81 -15.63 -5.59
CA SER A 118 -1.41 -14.85 -6.68
C SER A 118 -2.57 -15.56 -7.39
N PHE A 119 -2.64 -16.88 -7.32
CA PHE A 119 -3.70 -17.69 -7.95
C PHE A 119 -5.13 -17.27 -7.55
N PRO A 120 -5.44 -16.99 -6.26
CA PRO A 120 -6.77 -16.49 -5.86
C PRO A 120 -7.16 -15.16 -6.51
N ASN A 121 -6.18 -14.42 -7.03
CA ASN A 121 -6.41 -13.16 -7.72
C ASN A 121 -6.52 -13.31 -9.25
N HIS A 122 -6.44 -14.54 -9.78
CA HIS A 122 -6.42 -14.86 -11.20
C HIS A 122 -5.30 -14.13 -11.98
N ILE A 123 -4.19 -13.84 -11.31
CA ILE A 123 -3.03 -13.17 -11.90
C ILE A 123 -1.90 -14.17 -12.06
N ALA A 124 -1.32 -14.24 -13.26
CA ALA A 124 -0.05 -14.92 -13.44
C ALA A 124 1.02 -14.13 -12.68
N TYR A 125 1.70 -14.73 -11.69
CA TYR A 125 2.72 -14.02 -10.90
C TYR A 125 3.81 -13.36 -11.78
N THR A 126 4.13 -13.98 -12.92
CA THR A 126 5.06 -13.42 -13.92
C THR A 126 4.52 -12.16 -14.61
N SER A 127 3.20 -11.98 -14.73
CA SER A 127 2.61 -10.75 -15.25
C SER A 127 2.77 -9.58 -14.28
N LEU A 128 2.89 -9.81 -12.96
CA LEU A 128 3.12 -8.75 -11.98
C LEU A 128 4.39 -7.95 -12.29
N ALA A 129 5.48 -8.59 -12.69
CA ALA A 129 6.71 -7.88 -13.09
C ALA A 129 6.49 -7.01 -14.35
N ALA A 130 5.76 -7.54 -15.33
CA ALA A 130 5.43 -6.81 -16.56
C ALA A 130 4.52 -5.62 -16.28
N HIS A 131 3.54 -5.75 -15.38
CA HIS A 131 2.65 -4.66 -14.99
C HIS A 131 3.36 -3.62 -14.12
N ALA A 132 4.13 -4.07 -13.13
CA ALA A 132 4.94 -3.21 -12.25
C ALA A 132 5.88 -2.30 -13.04
N SER A 133 6.59 -2.84 -14.04
CA SER A 133 7.52 -2.06 -14.87
C SER A 133 6.83 -0.96 -15.71
N ARG A 134 5.54 -1.11 -16.00
CA ARG A 134 4.75 -0.17 -16.83
C ARG A 134 4.03 0.89 -16.02
N VAL A 135 3.93 0.74 -14.70
CA VAL A 135 3.25 1.72 -13.85
C VAL A 135 4.04 3.02 -13.79
N SER A 136 3.40 4.11 -14.21
CA SER A 136 3.98 5.45 -14.20
C SER A 136 3.78 6.13 -12.84
N PHE A 137 4.63 7.11 -12.54
CA PHE A 137 4.46 7.95 -11.35
C PHE A 137 3.12 8.72 -11.34
N SER A 138 2.59 9.06 -12.51
CA SER A 138 1.27 9.70 -12.62
C SER A 138 0.15 8.75 -12.16
N ALA A 139 0.24 7.47 -12.52
CA ALA A 139 -0.75 6.47 -12.13
C ALA A 139 -0.80 6.28 -10.60
N ILE A 140 0.36 6.21 -9.93
CA ILE A 140 0.37 6.14 -8.46
C ILE A 140 -0.14 7.44 -7.83
N LYS A 141 0.20 8.62 -8.37
CA LYS A 141 -0.34 9.90 -7.90
C LYS A 141 -1.87 9.96 -8.01
N HIS A 142 -2.44 9.45 -9.11
CA HIS A 142 -3.88 9.35 -9.30
C HIS A 142 -4.51 8.38 -8.31
N PHE A 143 -3.93 7.19 -8.14
CA PHE A 143 -4.38 6.20 -7.16
C PHE A 143 -4.37 6.74 -5.72
N LEU A 144 -3.33 7.48 -5.34
CA LEU A 144 -3.24 8.19 -4.06
C LEU A 144 -4.27 9.32 -3.94
N GLY A 145 -4.65 9.93 -5.06
CA GLY A 145 -5.75 10.89 -5.14
C GLY A 145 -7.09 10.24 -4.79
N ASP A 146 -7.41 9.13 -5.46
CA ASP A 146 -8.64 8.36 -5.22
C ASP A 146 -8.69 7.83 -3.78
N PHE A 147 -7.54 7.41 -3.22
CA PHE A 147 -7.44 6.94 -1.84
C PHE A 147 -7.96 7.95 -0.82
N ARG A 148 -7.90 9.25 -1.13
CA ARG A 148 -8.42 10.32 -0.26
C ARG A 148 -9.91 10.18 0.00
N GLU A 149 -10.65 9.66 -0.96
CA GLU A 149 -12.12 9.54 -0.93
C GLU A 149 -12.60 8.29 -0.20
N PHE A 150 -11.68 7.37 0.15
CA PHE A 150 -12.06 6.11 0.76
C PHE A 150 -12.54 6.30 2.19
N ARG A 151 -13.60 5.57 2.54
CA ARG A 151 -14.19 5.58 3.89
C ARG A 151 -13.13 5.17 4.92
N ARG A 152 -13.04 5.94 6.00
CA ARG A 152 -12.06 5.76 7.07
C ARG A 152 -12.79 5.39 8.36
N ALA A 153 -12.15 4.57 9.17
CA ALA A 153 -12.58 4.25 10.51
C ALA A 153 -11.34 4.14 11.40
N CYS A 154 -11.49 4.53 12.67
CA CYS A 154 -10.47 4.30 13.69
C CYS A 154 -11.12 3.55 14.86
N CYS A 155 -10.34 2.70 15.52
CA CYS A 155 -10.73 2.01 16.73
C CYS A 155 -9.60 2.11 17.75
N PHE A 156 -9.97 2.26 19.02
CA PHE A 156 -9.01 2.40 20.11
C PHE A 156 -9.09 1.17 20.99
N ALA A 157 -7.98 0.45 21.11
CA ALA A 157 -7.83 -0.63 22.06
C ALA A 157 -6.99 -0.11 23.25
N LYS A 158 -7.57 -0.10 24.45
CA LYS A 158 -6.79 0.20 25.67
C LYS A 158 -5.82 -0.95 25.94
N LYS A 159 -4.55 -0.59 26.21
CA LYS A 159 -3.57 -1.54 26.75
C LYS A 159 -4.12 -2.08 28.07
N ARG A 160 -4.24 -3.40 28.19
CA ARG A 160 -4.58 -4.07 29.46
C ARG A 160 -3.35 -4.16 30.32
#